data_AF-A0A7J3FP05-F1
#
_entry.id   AF-A0A7J3FP05-F1
#
_cell.length_a   1.000
_cell.length_b   1.000
_cell.length_c   1.000
_cell.angle_alpha   90.00
_cell.angle_beta   90.00
_cell.angle_gamma   90.00
#
_symmetry.space_group_name_H-M   'P 1'
#
loop_
_entity.id
_entity.type
_entity.pdbx_description
1 polymer ?
#
loop_
_entity_poly.entity_id
_entity_poly.type
_entity_poly.pdbx_seq_one_letter_code
_entity_poly.pdbx_strand_id
1 'polypeptide(L)'
;MGRDPFEVLWDNPGAFYSALERIFGAGAKVIISILIAGVNGECGLNMSPERFLELMRSGSVKEIQSLLRKIAESYKGKEDDGKWV
;
A
#
# COMPACT_ATOMS: atom_id res chain seq x y z
N MET A 1 -4.49 20.04 -12.99
CA MET A 1 -5.29 19.23 -12.04
C MET A 1 -4.63 17.86 -11.94
N GLY A 2 -4.06 17.52 -10.78
CA GLY A 2 -3.42 16.23 -10.56
C GLY A 2 -4.45 15.19 -10.16
N ARG A 3 -4.28 13.95 -10.62
CA ARG A 3 -5.05 12.80 -10.11
C ARG A 3 -4.66 12.53 -8.67
N ASP A 4 -5.61 12.08 -7.86
CA ASP A 4 -5.35 11.74 -6.48
C ASP A 4 -4.33 10.57 -6.41
N PRO A 5 -3.29 10.64 -5.55
CA PRO A 5 -2.28 9.60 -5.48
C PRO A 5 -2.83 8.21 -5.11
N PHE A 6 -3.92 8.13 -4.34
CA PHE A 6 -4.57 6.87 -3.99
C PHE A 6 -5.36 6.28 -5.17
N GLU A 7 -6.01 7.12 -5.98
CA GLU A 7 -6.59 6.68 -7.25
C GLU A 7 -5.51 6.12 -8.19
N VAL A 8 -4.36 6.80 -8.28
CA VAL A 8 -3.24 6.30 -9.11
C VAL A 8 -2.70 4.99 -8.56
N LEU A 9 -2.54 4.86 -7.25
CA LEU A 9 -2.12 3.59 -6.63
C LEU A 9 -3.11 2.46 -6.92
N TRP A 10 -4.41 2.76 -6.88
CA TRP A 10 -5.48 1.80 -7.09
C TRP A 10 -5.59 1.34 -8.56
N ASP A 11 -5.49 2.26 -9.51
CA ASP A 11 -5.66 1.98 -10.94
C ASP A 11 -4.36 1.55 -11.62
N ASN A 12 -3.24 2.14 -11.22
CA ASN A 12 -1.92 1.90 -11.82
C ASN A 12 -0.79 2.00 -10.77
N PRO A 13 -0.62 0.97 -9.93
CA PRO A 13 0.39 0.93 -8.88
C PRO A 13 1.82 1.05 -9.42
N GLY A 14 2.07 0.64 -10.67
CA GLY A 14 3.35 0.83 -11.34
C GLY A 14 3.64 2.31 -11.60
N ALA A 15 2.67 3.06 -12.14
CA ALA A 15 2.80 4.50 -12.35
C ALA A 15 2.98 5.26 -11.03
N PHE A 16 2.28 4.85 -9.98
CA PHE A 16 2.47 5.39 -8.64
C PHE A 16 3.92 5.18 -8.16
N TYR A 17 4.43 3.95 -8.25
CA TYR A 17 5.80 3.65 -7.84
C TYR A 17 6.85 4.38 -8.68
N SER A 18 6.67 4.45 -10.01
CA SER A 18 7.56 5.22 -10.88
C SER A 18 7.56 6.72 -10.55
N ALA A 19 6.43 7.29 -10.15
CA ALA A 19 6.37 8.67 -9.70
C ALA A 19 7.17 8.88 -8.40
N LEU A 20 7.08 7.94 -7.45
CA LEU A 20 7.90 7.96 -6.24
C LEU A 20 9.40 7.83 -6.57
N GLU A 21 9.78 6.90 -7.45
CA GLU A 21 11.17 6.75 -7.90
C GLU A 21 11.70 8.02 -8.57
N ARG A 22 10.87 8.75 -9.33
CA ARG A 22 11.26 10.01 -9.95
C ARG A 22 11.53 11.11 -8.92
N ILE A 23 10.82 11.12 -7.80
CA ILE A 23 10.94 12.16 -6.76
C ILE A 23 12.07 11.81 -5.77
N PHE A 24 12.14 10.55 -5.35
CA PHE A 24 12.98 10.10 -4.24
C PHE A 24 14.14 9.19 -4.66
N GLY A 25 14.25 8.84 -5.95
CA GLY A 25 15.25 7.91 -6.45
C GLY A 25 15.18 6.56 -5.74
N ALA A 26 16.34 6.06 -5.30
CA ALA A 26 16.45 4.83 -4.51
C ALA A 26 15.69 4.90 -3.16
N GLY A 27 15.37 6.09 -2.66
CA GLY A 27 14.60 6.29 -1.43
C GLY A 27 13.14 5.85 -1.55
N ALA A 28 12.59 5.75 -2.77
CA ALA A 28 11.22 5.27 -2.99
C ALA A 28 11.00 3.86 -2.44
N LYS A 29 11.99 2.98 -2.59
CA LYS A 29 11.97 1.63 -2.02
C LYS A 29 11.85 1.67 -0.49
N VAL A 30 12.65 2.51 0.16
CA VAL A 30 12.67 2.65 1.62
C VAL A 30 11.33 3.17 2.14
N ILE A 31 10.74 4.16 1.47
CA ILE A 31 9.43 4.72 1.83
C ILE A 31 8.34 3.64 1.79
N ILE A 32 8.27 2.85 0.72
CA ILE A 32 7.29 1.75 0.62
C ILE A 32 7.56 0.69 1.68
N SER A 33 8.81 0.36 1.97
CA SER A 33 9.12 -0.60 3.04
C SER A 33 8.68 -0.13 4.42
N ILE A 34 8.87 1.15 4.74
CA ILE A 34 8.39 1.75 5.99
C ILE A 34 6.87 1.74 6.03
N LEU A 35 6.19 2.09 4.94
CA LEU A 35 4.73 2.06 4.85
C LEU A 35 4.20 0.66 5.15
N ILE A 36 4.75 -0.38 4.52
CA ILE A 36 4.30 -1.76 4.73
C ILE A 36 4.61 -2.25 6.14
N ALA A 37 5.76 -1.89 6.70
CA ALA A 37 6.07 -2.21 8.10
C ALA A 37 5.07 -1.56 9.07
N GLY A 38 4.71 -0.30 8.83
CA GLY A 38 3.68 0.40 9.60
C GLY A 38 2.32 -0.28 9.48
N VAL A 39 1.88 -0.61 8.26
CA VAL A 39 0.61 -1.33 8.05
C VAL A 39 0.62 -2.70 8.74
N ASN A 40 1.72 -3.45 8.70
CA ASN A 40 1.83 -4.73 9.39
C ASN A 40 1.66 -4.56 10.91
N GLY A 41 2.34 -3.57 11.51
CA GLY A 41 2.20 -3.26 12.93
C GLY A 41 0.77 -2.85 13.31
N GLU A 42 0.17 -1.97 12.51
CA GLU A 42 -1.16 -1.43 12.77
C GLU A 42 -2.30 -2.39 12.42
N CYS A 43 -2.13 -3.32 11.50
CA CYS A 43 -3.19 -4.25 11.08
C CYS A 43 -2.99 -5.68 11.57
N GLY A 44 -1.88 -5.99 12.26
CA GLY A 44 -1.51 -7.37 12.57
C GLY A 44 -1.29 -8.23 11.33
N LEU A 45 -0.95 -7.59 10.20
CA LEU A 45 -0.67 -8.27 8.94
C LEU A 45 0.80 -8.67 8.87
N ASN A 46 1.11 -9.65 8.03
CA ASN A 46 2.49 -10.07 7.77
C ASN A 46 2.80 -10.00 6.27
N MET A 47 2.66 -8.81 5.69
CA MET A 47 2.99 -8.56 4.29
C MET A 47 4.50 -8.37 4.12
N SER A 48 5.09 -8.97 3.09
CA SER A 48 6.48 -8.69 2.71
C SER A 48 6.55 -7.37 1.93
N PRO A 49 7.35 -6.39 2.39
CA PRO A 49 7.63 -5.18 1.63
C PRO A 49 8.18 -5.43 0.23
N GLU A 50 9.08 -6.39 0.10
CA GLU A 50 9.73 -6.77 -1.16
C GLU A 50 8.68 -7.31 -2.13
N ARG A 51 7.80 -8.20 -1.65
CA ARG A 51 6.71 -8.73 -2.47
C ARG A 51 5.73 -7.64 -2.89
N PHE A 52 5.40 -6.71 -1.99
CA PHE A 52 4.52 -5.60 -2.31
C PHE A 52 5.12 -4.72 -3.43
N LEU A 53 6.41 -4.38 -3.31
CA LEU A 53 7.15 -3.64 -4.32
C LEU A 53 7.20 -4.35 -5.67
N GLU A 54 7.45 -5.66 -5.67
CA GLU A 54 7.41 -6.47 -6.90
C GLU A 54 6.05 -6.35 -7.60
N LEU A 55 4.96 -6.44 -6.85
CA LEU A 55 3.61 -6.36 -7.40
C LEU A 55 3.27 -4.98 -7.96
N MET A 56 3.79 -3.91 -7.33
CA MET A 56 3.67 -2.57 -7.88
C MET A 56 4.44 -2.45 -9.20
N ARG A 57 5.67 -2.96 -9.25
CA ARG A 57 6.55 -2.87 -10.43
C ARG A 57 6.08 -3.77 -11.58
N SER A 58 5.51 -4.93 -11.28
CA SER A 58 4.94 -5.83 -12.30
C SER A 58 3.66 -5.29 -12.92
N GLY A 59 3.04 -4.27 -12.31
CA GLY A 59 1.75 -3.75 -12.74
C GLY A 59 0.60 -4.72 -12.47
N SER A 60 0.75 -5.65 -11.52
CA SER A 60 -0.28 -6.63 -11.17
C SER A 60 -1.41 -5.97 -10.37
N VAL A 61 -2.20 -5.14 -11.04
CA VAL A 61 -3.24 -4.28 -10.44
C VAL A 61 -4.19 -5.08 -9.54
N LYS A 62 -4.67 -6.25 -10.01
CA LYS A 62 -5.61 -7.08 -9.24
C LYS A 62 -5.03 -7.58 -7.92
N GLU A 63 -3.75 -7.95 -7.89
CA GLU A 63 -3.10 -8.43 -6.66
C GLU A 63 -2.87 -7.28 -5.67
N ILE A 64 -2.43 -6.11 -6.15
CA ILE A 64 -2.33 -4.90 -5.32
C ILE A 64 -3.70 -4.51 -4.77
N GLN A 65 -4.74 -4.45 -5.59
CA GLN A 65 -6.10 -4.13 -5.14
C GLN A 65 -6.60 -5.13 -4.10
N SER A 66 -6.32 -6.43 -4.27
CA SER A 66 -6.64 -7.46 -3.27
C SER A 66 -5.93 -7.21 -1.94
N LEU A 67 -4.64 -6.85 -1.98
CA LEU A 67 -3.88 -6.49 -0.77
C LEU A 67 -4.42 -5.22 -0.11
N LEU A 68 -4.68 -4.16 -0.88
CA LEU A 68 -5.26 -2.91 -0.37
C LEU A 68 -6.64 -3.13 0.26
N ARG A 69 -7.47 -4.02 -0.31
CA ARG A 69 -8.76 -4.42 0.28
C ARG A 69 -8.56 -5.13 1.61
N LYS A 70 -7.64 -6.09 1.70
CA LYS A 70 -7.32 -6.77 2.97
C LYS A 70 -6.89 -5.78 4.04
N ILE A 71 -6.05 -4.81 3.70
CA ILE A 71 -5.65 -3.74 4.63
C ILE A 71 -6.87 -2.97 5.10
N ALA A 72 -7.75 -2.53 4.19
CA ALA A 72 -8.95 -1.78 4.54
C ALA A 72 -9.93 -2.59 5.42
N GLU A 73 -10.07 -3.90 5.17
CA GLU A 73 -10.88 -4.81 5.98
C GLU A 73 -10.29 -4.99 7.39
N SER A 74 -8.97 -5.14 7.50
CA SER A 74 -8.28 -5.22 8.78
C SER A 74 -8.45 -3.95 9.62
N TYR A 75 -8.48 -2.78 8.99
CA TYR A 75 -8.76 -1.51 9.68
C TYR A 75 -10.22 -1.42 10.15
N LYS A 76 -11.20 -1.78 9.32
CA LYS A 76 -12.63 -1.77 9.71
C LYS A 76 -12.92 -2.71 10.88
N GLY A 77 -12.29 -3.89 10.90
CA GLY A 77 -12.43 -4.82 12.01
C GLY A 77 -11.96 -4.25 13.36
N LYS A 78 -11.02 -3.30 13.36
CA LYS A 78 -10.56 -2.61 14.58
C LYS A 78 -11.51 -1.51 15.06
N GLU A 79 -12.26 -0.86 14.17
CA GLU A 79 -13.28 0.13 14.58
C GLU A 79 -14.47 -0.54 15.27
N ASP A 80 -14.88 -1.73 14.84
CA ASP A 80 -15.99 -2.45 15.49
C ASP A 80 -15.57 -3.07 16.84
N ASP A 81 -14.31 -3.49 17.00
CA ASP A 81 -13.77 -4.01 18.27
C ASP A 81 -13.45 -2.88 19.29
N GLY A 82 -13.50 -1.62 18.84
CA GLY A 82 -13.25 -0.41 19.62
C GLY A 82 -14.49 0.33 20.14
N LYS A 83 -15.71 -0.17 19.86
CA LYS A 83 -16.95 0.37 20.47
C LYS A 83 -17.05 -0.07 21.93
N TRP A 84 -16.38 0.68 22.80
CA TRP A 84 -16.78 0.75 24.20
C TRP A 84 -18.10 1.54 24.30
N VAL A 85 -18.99 1.02 25.14
CA VAL A 85 -20.28 1.58 25.59
C VAL A 85 -20.17 3.05 25.97
#